data_AF-V9KDB0-F1
#
_entry.id   AF-V9KDB0-F1
#
_cell.length_a   1.000
_cell.length_b   1.000
_cell.length_c   1.000
_cell.angle_alpha   90.00
_cell.angle_beta   90.00
_cell.angle_gamma   90.00
#
_symmetry.space_group_name_H-M   'P 1'
#
loop_
_entity.id
_entity.type
_entity.pdbx_description
1 polymer ?
#
loop_
_entity_poly.entity_id
_entity_poly.type
_entity_poly.pdbx_seq_one_letter_code
_entity_poly.pdbx_strand_id
1 'polypeptide(L)'
;GGVRWAEAECQRRQLPGTSANKQKVLDKAVSLIRFPLMTIEEFAAGPAQSGILSDREVVNLFLHFTLNPKPRVEYIDRPRCSLKGKECSINRFQQVESRWGYSGTSDRIRFSVTRIVSIVGFGLYGSIHGPTDYQVNIQIIESETNTTLGQNDTGFCCDGSASTFRVMFKEPIEIVPCVIYTACATLKGPDSHYGTKGLRRVPHESAATGMSTYFVFFSAPGNNNGTSIEDGQIPEIIFYT
;
A
#
# COMPACT_ATOMS: atom_id res chain seq x y z
N GLY A 1 -6.71 -12.99 17.88
CA GLY A 1 -7.71 -12.04 17.39
C GLY A 1 -9.00 -12.77 17.05
N GLY A 2 -10.16 -12.08 17.11
CA GLY A 2 -11.49 -12.57 16.69
C GLY A 2 -11.90 -13.94 17.22
N VAL A 3 -11.49 -15.00 16.52
CA VAL A 3 -11.69 -16.42 16.85
C VAL A 3 -11.38 -16.75 18.31
N ARG A 4 -10.16 -16.46 18.78
CA ARG A 4 -9.75 -16.77 20.16
C ARG A 4 -10.58 -16.00 21.20
N TRP A 5 -11.03 -14.80 20.84
CA TRP A 5 -11.89 -14.01 21.73
C TRP A 5 -13.28 -14.62 21.81
N ALA A 6 -13.86 -15.06 20.70
CA ALA A 6 -15.17 -15.73 20.68
C ALA A 6 -15.15 -17.03 21.52
N GLU A 7 -14.08 -17.81 21.41
CA GLU A 7 -13.90 -19.03 22.22
C GLU A 7 -13.79 -18.72 23.72
N ALA A 8 -12.95 -17.75 24.08
CA ALA A 8 -12.80 -17.29 25.46
C ALA A 8 -14.11 -16.71 26.01
N GLU A 9 -14.87 -15.98 25.19
CA GLU A 9 -16.13 -15.36 25.59
C GLU A 9 -17.25 -16.41 25.77
N CYS A 10 -17.28 -17.45 24.92
CA CYS A 10 -18.16 -18.60 25.16
C CYS A 10 -17.83 -19.27 26.50
N GLN A 11 -16.55 -19.53 26.78
CA GLN A 11 -16.12 -20.11 28.05
C GLN A 11 -16.50 -19.22 29.24
N ARG A 12 -16.26 -17.91 29.15
CA ARG A 12 -16.62 -16.93 30.19
C ARG A 12 -18.12 -16.91 30.49
N ARG A 13 -18.97 -17.14 29.48
CA ARG A 13 -20.43 -17.22 29.60
C ARG A 13 -20.95 -18.64 29.88
N GLN A 14 -20.07 -19.62 30.10
CA GLN A 14 -20.41 -21.03 30.30
C GLN A 14 -21.24 -21.62 29.13
N LEU A 15 -21.00 -21.13 27.92
CA LEU A 15 -21.62 -21.63 26.70
C LEU A 15 -20.70 -22.64 26.01
N PRO A 16 -21.23 -23.75 25.47
CA PRO A 16 -20.46 -24.64 24.60
C PRO A 16 -19.88 -23.88 23.40
N GLY A 17 -18.67 -24.21 22.98
CA GLY A 17 -17.98 -23.57 21.84
C GLY A 17 -18.54 -23.95 20.46
N THR A 18 -19.85 -24.04 20.31
CA THR A 18 -20.53 -24.32 19.03
C THR A 18 -20.52 -23.09 18.13
N SER A 19 -20.61 -23.29 16.80
CA SER A 19 -20.66 -22.20 15.82
C SER A 19 -21.75 -21.19 16.13
N ALA A 20 -22.95 -21.65 16.51
CA ALA A 20 -24.07 -20.80 16.90
C ALA A 20 -23.74 -19.91 18.11
N ASN A 21 -23.06 -20.46 19.13
CA ASN A 21 -22.68 -19.69 20.30
C ASN A 21 -21.53 -18.71 20.00
N LYS A 22 -20.55 -19.12 19.19
CA LYS A 22 -19.45 -18.24 18.74
C LYS A 22 -19.97 -17.05 17.93
N GLN A 23 -20.91 -17.30 17.01
CA GLN A 23 -21.60 -16.25 16.26
C GLN A 23 -22.42 -15.36 17.18
N LYS A 24 -23.14 -15.93 18.16
CA LYS A 24 -23.94 -15.16 19.12
C LYS A 24 -23.11 -14.26 20.03
N VAL A 25 -21.92 -14.70 20.47
CA VAL A 25 -21.07 -13.85 21.34
C VAL A 25 -20.33 -12.78 20.56
N LEU A 26 -20.02 -13.02 19.28
CA LEU A 26 -19.45 -12.01 18.40
C LEU A 26 -20.49 -11.00 17.92
N ASP A 27 -21.72 -11.45 17.64
CA ASP A 27 -22.85 -10.65 17.16
C ASP A 27 -22.39 -9.65 16.08
N LYS A 28 -22.68 -8.35 16.23
CA LYS A 28 -22.29 -7.30 15.29
C LYS A 28 -20.78 -7.07 15.18
N ALA A 29 -19.96 -7.64 16.07
CA ALA A 29 -18.51 -7.47 16.00
C ALA A 29 -17.87 -8.33 14.88
N VAL A 30 -18.54 -9.38 14.40
CA VAL A 30 -17.99 -10.24 13.32
C VAL A 30 -17.80 -9.44 12.03
N SER A 31 -18.71 -8.53 11.71
CA SER A 31 -18.63 -7.68 10.51
C SER A 31 -17.52 -6.62 10.59
N LEU A 32 -17.00 -6.34 11.80
CA LEU A 32 -15.85 -5.44 12.00
C LEU A 32 -14.52 -6.15 11.74
N ILE A 33 -14.51 -7.48 11.65
CA ILE A 33 -13.33 -8.27 11.31
C ILE A 33 -13.08 -8.14 9.80
N ARG A 34 -11.87 -7.73 9.44
CA ARG A 34 -11.46 -7.45 8.06
C ARG A 34 -10.92 -8.71 7.40
N PHE A 35 -11.76 -9.74 7.25
CA PHE A 35 -11.36 -10.97 6.56
C PHE A 35 -10.78 -10.73 5.16
N PRO A 36 -11.32 -9.82 4.32
CA PRO A 36 -10.79 -9.61 2.96
C PRO A 36 -9.34 -9.09 2.90
N LEU A 37 -8.79 -8.62 4.02
CA LEU A 37 -7.40 -8.18 4.11
C LEU A 37 -6.42 -9.29 4.50
N MET A 38 -6.93 -10.46 4.87
CA MET A 38 -6.10 -11.64 5.12
C MET A 38 -5.64 -12.21 3.78
N THR A 39 -4.49 -12.87 3.79
CA THR A 39 -4.13 -13.81 2.73
C THR A 39 -5.11 -14.99 2.72
N ILE A 40 -5.22 -15.66 1.56
CA ILE A 40 -6.10 -16.85 1.46
C ILE A 40 -5.63 -17.95 2.42
N GLU A 41 -4.32 -18.06 2.65
CA GLU A 41 -3.71 -19.01 3.59
C GLU A 41 -4.09 -18.69 5.04
N GLU A 42 -3.96 -17.43 5.45
CA GLU A 42 -4.35 -16.99 6.80
C GLU A 42 -5.84 -17.18 7.05
N PHE A 43 -6.67 -16.90 6.05
CA PHE A 43 -8.12 -17.07 6.14
C PHE A 43 -8.49 -18.55 6.25
N ALA A 44 -7.92 -19.40 5.38
CA ALA A 44 -8.18 -20.83 5.34
C ALA A 44 -7.72 -21.54 6.62
N ALA A 45 -6.58 -21.15 7.19
CA ALA A 45 -6.02 -21.76 8.40
C ALA A 45 -6.69 -21.29 9.71
N GLY A 46 -7.49 -20.23 9.68
CA GLY A 46 -8.10 -19.65 10.88
C GLY A 46 -9.61 -19.48 10.76
N PRO A 47 -10.10 -18.28 10.38
CA PRO A 47 -11.53 -17.97 10.36
C PRO A 47 -12.41 -19.00 9.65
N ALA A 48 -11.98 -19.51 8.49
CA ALA A 48 -12.78 -20.45 7.69
C ALA A 48 -13.13 -21.75 8.42
N GLN A 49 -12.29 -22.20 9.36
CA GLN A 49 -12.48 -23.45 10.11
C GLN A 49 -13.01 -23.22 11.54
N SER A 50 -13.11 -21.95 11.96
CA SER A 50 -13.37 -21.61 13.36
C SER A 50 -14.83 -21.67 13.80
N GLY A 51 -15.76 -21.76 12.84
CA GLY A 51 -17.21 -21.72 13.06
C GLY A 51 -17.77 -20.32 13.38
N ILE A 52 -16.98 -19.25 13.23
CA ILE A 52 -17.47 -17.87 13.42
C ILE A 52 -18.21 -17.32 12.19
N LEU A 53 -18.09 -17.98 11.04
CA LEU A 53 -18.72 -17.63 9.77
C LEU A 53 -19.68 -18.76 9.36
N SER A 54 -20.72 -18.42 8.62
CA SER A 54 -21.54 -19.40 7.91
C SER A 54 -20.83 -19.93 6.66
N ASP A 55 -21.19 -21.12 6.20
CA ASP A 55 -20.62 -21.72 4.99
C ASP A 55 -20.77 -20.80 3.77
N ARG A 56 -21.89 -20.07 3.69
CA ARG A 56 -22.13 -19.08 2.64
C ARG A 56 -21.11 -17.93 2.68
N GLU A 57 -20.79 -17.42 3.87
CA GLU A 57 -19.80 -16.36 4.03
C GLU A 57 -18.39 -16.84 3.73
N VAL A 58 -18.06 -18.07 4.15
CA VAL A 58 -16.77 -18.71 3.83
C VAL A 58 -16.60 -18.82 2.31
N VAL A 59 -17.62 -19.34 1.61
CA VAL A 59 -17.61 -19.43 0.14
C VAL A 59 -17.46 -18.05 -0.50
N ASN A 60 -18.23 -17.05 -0.06
CA ASN A 60 -18.16 -15.70 -0.60
C ASN A 60 -16.75 -15.08 -0.42
N LEU A 61 -16.11 -15.30 0.73
CA LEU A 61 -14.75 -14.81 0.98
C LEU A 61 -13.72 -15.56 0.12
N PHE A 62 -13.84 -16.88 -0.06
CA PHE A 62 -12.97 -17.62 -0.99
C PHE A 62 -13.11 -17.13 -2.44
N LEU A 63 -14.33 -16.86 -2.91
CA LEU A 63 -14.55 -16.24 -4.22
C LEU A 63 -13.92 -14.85 -4.31
N HIS A 64 -13.99 -14.05 -3.22
CA HIS A 64 -13.32 -12.75 -3.14
C HIS A 64 -11.80 -12.85 -3.26
N PHE A 65 -11.16 -13.87 -2.68
CA PHE A 65 -9.71 -14.04 -2.76
C PHE A 65 -9.22 -14.56 -4.11
N THR A 66 -10.06 -15.29 -4.85
CA THR A 66 -9.63 -16.06 -6.04
C THR A 66 -10.04 -15.45 -7.37
N LEU A 67 -11.15 -14.72 -7.43
CA LEU A 67 -11.69 -14.19 -8.69
C LEU A 67 -11.20 -12.76 -9.00
N ASN A 68 -11.09 -12.46 -10.29
CA ASN A 68 -10.85 -11.11 -10.81
C ASN A 68 -11.83 -10.82 -11.96
N PRO A 69 -12.75 -9.83 -11.85
CA PRO A 69 -12.88 -8.86 -10.76
C PRO A 69 -13.38 -9.47 -9.45
N LYS A 70 -12.86 -8.97 -8.31
CA LYS A 70 -13.21 -9.47 -6.98
C LYS A 70 -14.68 -9.20 -6.66
N PRO A 71 -15.49 -10.23 -6.34
CA PRO A 71 -16.87 -10.07 -5.88
C PRO A 71 -16.94 -9.22 -4.61
N ARG A 72 -18.01 -8.41 -4.47
CA ARG A 72 -18.28 -7.66 -3.24
C ARG A 72 -18.69 -8.60 -2.10
N VAL A 73 -18.21 -8.31 -0.91
CA VAL A 73 -18.55 -9.03 0.33
C VAL A 73 -19.02 -8.03 1.39
N GLU A 74 -19.73 -8.51 2.40
CA GLU A 74 -20.30 -7.68 3.48
C GLU A 74 -19.27 -7.24 4.54
N TYR A 75 -17.99 -7.57 4.33
CA TYR A 75 -16.90 -7.32 5.25
C TYR A 75 -16.05 -6.13 4.81
N ILE A 76 -15.50 -5.41 5.78
CA ILE A 76 -14.61 -4.27 5.52
C ILE A 76 -13.33 -4.80 4.84
N ASP A 77 -13.11 -4.38 3.61
CA ASP A 77 -11.98 -4.73 2.75
C ASP A 77 -10.89 -3.64 2.72
N ARG A 78 -11.00 -2.66 3.63
CA ARG A 78 -10.05 -1.55 3.77
C ARG A 78 -9.22 -1.68 5.04
N PRO A 79 -7.88 -1.52 4.97
CA PRO A 79 -6.99 -1.55 6.13
C PRO A 79 -7.48 -0.65 7.28
N ARG A 80 -7.16 -1.04 8.53
CA ARG A 80 -7.32 -0.12 9.66
C ARG A 80 -6.32 1.02 9.47
N CYS A 81 -6.80 2.22 9.20
CA CYS A 81 -5.96 3.41 9.24
C CYS A 81 -6.06 4.00 10.65
N SER A 82 -5.01 3.85 11.45
CA SER A 82 -4.84 4.57 12.73
C SER A 82 -4.27 5.98 12.54
N LEU A 83 -3.98 6.36 11.29
CA LEU A 83 -3.43 7.67 10.97
C LEU A 83 -4.54 8.72 11.09
N LYS A 84 -4.33 9.67 11.99
CA LYS A 84 -5.16 10.87 12.09
C LYS A 84 -4.70 11.83 11.00
N GLY A 85 -5.63 12.39 10.23
CA GLY A 85 -5.33 13.38 9.19
C GLY A 85 -5.93 13.03 7.84
N LYS A 86 -5.79 13.95 6.89
CA LYS A 86 -6.16 13.74 5.49
C LYS A 86 -4.97 13.11 4.78
N GLU A 87 -5.22 12.11 3.95
CA GLU A 87 -4.19 11.57 3.07
C GLU A 87 -3.75 12.65 2.07
N CYS A 88 -2.43 12.78 1.92
CA CYS A 88 -1.78 13.73 1.06
C CYS A 88 -0.93 13.00 0.02
N SER A 89 -0.68 13.67 -1.09
CA SER A 89 0.31 13.27 -2.07
C SER A 89 1.10 14.48 -2.53
N ILE A 90 2.35 14.24 -2.90
CA ILE A 90 3.16 15.20 -3.65
C ILE A 90 3.58 14.54 -4.96
N ASN A 91 3.62 15.32 -6.03
CA ASN A 91 4.20 14.90 -7.30
C ASN A 91 5.50 15.67 -7.54
N ARG A 92 6.58 14.97 -7.85
CA ARG A 92 7.90 15.59 -8.05
C ARG A 92 8.16 16.04 -9.47
N PHE A 93 7.30 15.73 -10.44
CA PHE A 93 7.49 16.07 -11.85
C PHE A 93 6.50 17.12 -12.32
N GLN A 94 6.91 17.93 -13.30
CA GLN A 94 6.06 18.96 -13.91
C GLN A 94 5.51 18.54 -15.27
N GLN A 95 6.08 17.50 -15.87
CA GLN A 95 5.71 17.00 -17.19
C GLN A 95 5.78 15.48 -17.22
N VAL A 96 5.08 14.89 -18.20
CA VAL A 96 5.02 13.44 -18.43
C VAL A 96 5.34 13.19 -19.89
N GLU A 97 6.23 12.24 -20.14
CA GLU A 97 6.72 11.84 -21.46
C GLU A 97 6.70 10.31 -21.62
N SER A 98 7.10 9.83 -22.80
CA SER A 98 7.24 8.40 -23.11
C SER A 98 8.52 8.14 -23.92
N ARG A 99 9.19 6.98 -23.82
CA ARG A 99 8.85 5.74 -23.10
C ARG A 99 9.91 5.36 -22.05
N TRP A 100 9.51 4.64 -21.00
CA TRP A 100 10.41 4.11 -19.97
C TRP A 100 10.33 2.59 -19.89
N GLY A 101 11.48 1.92 -19.92
CA GLY A 101 11.56 0.47 -20.05
C GLY A 101 12.00 -0.24 -18.76
N TYR A 102 11.70 -1.54 -18.69
CA TYR A 102 12.00 -2.37 -17.53
C TYR A 102 12.74 -3.65 -17.91
N SER A 103 13.92 -3.87 -17.33
CA SER A 103 14.71 -5.09 -17.49
C SER A 103 15.04 -5.78 -16.17
N GLY A 104 14.24 -5.50 -15.12
CA GLY A 104 14.41 -6.03 -13.76
C GLY A 104 15.27 -5.17 -12.83
N THR A 105 15.79 -4.04 -13.31
CA THR A 105 16.46 -3.04 -12.47
C THR A 105 15.43 -2.16 -11.75
N SER A 106 15.68 -1.87 -10.47
CA SER A 106 14.81 -1.02 -9.66
C SER A 106 14.98 0.46 -10.02
N ASP A 107 13.87 1.18 -10.18
CA ASP A 107 13.83 2.64 -10.17
C ASP A 107 14.03 3.13 -8.73
N ARG A 108 14.97 4.07 -8.52
CA ARG A 108 15.36 4.50 -7.17
C ARG A 108 15.57 6.00 -7.09
N ILE A 109 15.02 6.62 -6.05
CA ILE A 109 15.24 8.03 -5.75
C ILE A 109 15.43 8.22 -4.24
N ARG A 110 16.40 9.05 -3.85
CA ARG A 110 16.60 9.40 -2.44
C ARG A 110 15.75 10.60 -2.07
N PHE A 111 15.27 10.64 -0.84
CA PHE A 111 14.53 11.78 -0.33
C PHE A 111 14.76 11.99 1.17
N SER A 112 14.50 13.20 1.64
CA SER A 112 14.32 13.53 3.06
C SER A 112 13.13 14.47 3.23
N VAL A 113 12.68 14.62 4.48
CA VAL A 113 11.56 15.49 4.83
C VAL A 113 11.97 16.49 5.91
N THR A 114 11.29 17.64 5.97
CA THR A 114 11.54 18.64 7.03
C THR A 114 10.67 18.43 8.28
N ARG A 115 9.65 17.58 8.20
CA ARG A 115 8.72 17.24 9.30
C ARG A 115 8.41 15.76 9.25
N ILE A 116 8.06 15.19 10.41
CA ILE A 116 7.64 13.79 10.49
C ILE A 116 6.43 13.58 9.56
N VAL A 117 6.46 12.50 8.78
CA VAL A 117 5.33 12.05 7.96
C VAL A 117 5.21 10.54 8.05
N SER A 118 4.03 10.01 7.82
CA SER A 118 3.81 8.56 7.64
C SER A 118 3.55 8.26 6.17
N ILE A 119 4.52 7.69 5.46
CA ILE A 119 4.36 7.28 4.07
C ILE A 119 3.56 5.98 4.02
N VAL A 120 2.55 5.94 3.14
CA VAL A 120 1.68 4.78 2.96
C VAL A 120 1.79 4.15 1.59
N GLY A 121 2.38 4.83 0.61
CA GLY A 121 2.55 4.29 -0.73
C GLY A 121 3.22 5.25 -1.71
N PHE A 122 3.32 4.79 -2.95
CA PHE A 122 3.79 5.57 -4.09
C PHE A 122 2.72 5.63 -5.17
N GLY A 123 2.73 6.71 -5.94
CA GLY A 123 2.11 6.72 -7.28
C GLY A 123 3.19 6.44 -8.31
N LEU A 124 2.91 5.55 -9.25
CA LEU A 124 3.82 5.11 -10.32
C LEU A 124 3.18 5.38 -11.69
N TYR A 125 3.98 5.69 -12.70
CA TYR A 125 3.46 5.76 -14.07
C TYR A 125 3.16 4.36 -14.62
N GLY A 126 2.09 4.25 -15.40
CA GLY A 126 1.65 3.02 -16.06
C GLY A 126 2.00 2.98 -17.55
N SER A 127 1.47 1.98 -18.25
CA SER A 127 1.81 1.72 -19.65
C SER A 127 1.48 2.89 -20.59
N ILE A 128 2.26 3.01 -21.67
CA ILE A 128 1.96 3.89 -22.82
C ILE A 128 0.95 3.27 -23.79
N HIS A 129 0.57 2.02 -23.56
CA HIS A 129 -0.41 1.28 -24.34
C HIS A 129 -1.58 0.88 -23.43
N GLY A 130 -2.64 0.30 -24.02
CA GLY A 130 -3.93 0.05 -23.36
C GLY A 130 -3.86 -0.77 -22.06
N PRO A 131 -5.02 -1.15 -21.50
CA PRO A 131 -5.08 -1.65 -20.15
C PRO A 131 -4.18 -2.86 -19.90
N THR A 132 -3.33 -2.77 -18.87
CA THR A 132 -2.36 -3.81 -18.55
C THR A 132 -1.98 -3.79 -17.08
N ASP A 133 -1.50 -4.94 -16.61
CA ASP A 133 -1.09 -5.18 -15.24
C ASP A 133 0.42 -5.06 -15.10
N TYR A 134 0.85 -4.37 -14.05
CA TYR A 134 2.24 -4.41 -13.58
C TYR A 134 2.34 -5.22 -12.31
N GLN A 135 3.38 -6.03 -12.21
CA GLN A 135 3.89 -6.49 -10.92
C GLN A 135 4.96 -5.51 -10.46
N VAL A 136 4.96 -5.15 -9.18
CA VAL A 136 5.93 -4.23 -8.62
C VAL A 136 6.29 -4.61 -7.19
N ASN A 137 7.59 -4.60 -6.92
CA ASN A 137 8.11 -4.61 -5.56
C ASN A 137 8.46 -3.16 -5.17
N ILE A 138 7.82 -2.63 -4.12
CA ILE A 138 8.12 -1.30 -3.58
C ILE A 138 8.86 -1.42 -2.25
N GLN A 139 9.81 -0.51 -1.99
CA GLN A 139 10.56 -0.46 -0.73
C GLN A 139 10.86 0.97 -0.29
N ILE A 140 10.98 1.17 1.01
CA ILE A 140 11.68 2.32 1.60
C ILE A 140 12.84 1.80 2.43
N ILE A 141 14.03 2.34 2.14
CA ILE A 141 15.29 1.96 2.78
C ILE A 141 15.89 3.21 3.43
N GLU A 142 16.31 3.13 4.69
CA GLU A 142 17.14 4.16 5.30
C GLU A 142 18.55 4.11 4.69
N SER A 143 19.01 5.21 4.09
CA SER A 143 20.16 5.18 3.16
C SER A 143 21.52 5.01 3.83
N GLU A 144 21.66 5.43 5.09
CA GLU A 144 22.92 5.30 5.83
C GLU A 144 23.12 3.88 6.36
N THR A 145 22.07 3.30 6.95
CA THR A 145 22.11 1.97 7.55
C THR A 145 21.82 0.85 6.54
N ASN A 146 21.29 1.19 5.36
CA ASN A 146 20.71 0.26 4.39
C ASN A 146 19.60 -0.63 4.99
N THR A 147 18.91 -0.14 6.02
CA THR A 147 17.81 -0.87 6.66
C THR A 147 16.52 -0.67 5.88
N THR A 148 15.90 -1.77 5.45
CA THR A 148 14.57 -1.74 4.83
C THR A 148 13.51 -1.49 5.91
N LEU A 149 12.83 -0.34 5.83
CA LEU A 149 11.78 0.05 6.78
C LEU A 149 10.42 -0.52 6.42
N GLY A 150 10.17 -0.73 5.13
CA GLY A 150 8.98 -1.43 4.67
C GLY A 150 9.11 -1.81 3.21
N GLN A 151 8.42 -2.89 2.86
CA GLN A 151 8.39 -3.44 1.51
C GLN A 151 7.04 -4.09 1.21
N ASN A 152 6.67 -4.14 -0.06
CA ASN A 152 5.51 -4.89 -0.51
C ASN A 152 5.68 -5.39 -1.94
N ASP A 153 5.48 -6.69 -2.14
CA ASP A 153 5.27 -7.29 -3.46
C ASP A 153 3.79 -7.13 -3.82
N THR A 154 3.51 -6.30 -4.82
CA THR A 154 2.16 -5.91 -5.19
C THR A 154 2.05 -5.71 -6.70
N GLY A 155 0.94 -5.14 -7.15
CA GLY A 155 0.71 -4.83 -8.55
C GLY A 155 -0.37 -3.76 -8.70
N PHE A 156 -0.47 -3.22 -9.89
CA PHE A 156 -1.54 -2.28 -10.26
C PHE A 156 -1.94 -2.50 -11.71
N CYS A 157 -3.22 -2.24 -11.99
CA CYS A 157 -3.75 -2.14 -13.33
C CYS A 157 -3.67 -0.68 -13.78
N CYS A 158 -3.25 -0.44 -15.01
CA CYS A 158 -3.29 0.88 -15.64
C CYS A 158 -4.14 0.84 -16.91
N ASP A 159 -4.57 2.00 -17.39
CA ASP A 159 -5.48 2.16 -18.53
C ASP A 159 -4.81 2.71 -19.80
N GLY A 160 -3.51 2.96 -19.74
CA GLY A 160 -2.72 3.59 -20.82
C GLY A 160 -2.59 5.11 -20.72
N SER A 161 -3.28 5.74 -19.77
CA SER A 161 -3.19 7.18 -19.55
C SER A 161 -1.85 7.57 -18.91
N ALA A 162 -1.49 8.85 -19.06
CA ALA A 162 -0.33 9.46 -18.41
C ALA A 162 -0.54 9.74 -16.90
N SER A 163 -1.59 9.15 -16.29
CA SER A 163 -1.90 9.28 -14.87
C SER A 163 -0.93 8.47 -14.01
N THR A 164 -0.96 8.73 -12.69
CA THR A 164 -0.25 7.92 -11.70
C THR A 164 -1.17 6.86 -11.12
N PHE A 165 -0.60 5.69 -10.84
CA PHE A 165 -1.30 4.52 -10.30
C PHE A 165 -0.70 4.15 -8.95
N ARG A 166 -1.56 3.97 -7.97
CA ARG A 166 -1.17 3.88 -6.56
C ARG A 166 -0.79 2.47 -6.18
N VAL A 167 0.31 2.34 -5.43
CA VAL A 167 0.76 1.11 -4.80
C VAL A 167 1.10 1.38 -3.35
N MET A 168 0.61 0.52 -2.45
CA MET A 168 0.59 0.80 -1.01
C MET A 168 1.50 -0.16 -0.25
N PHE A 169 2.14 0.33 0.80
CA PHE A 169 2.80 -0.52 1.80
C PHE A 169 1.75 -1.25 2.64
N LYS A 170 2.15 -2.37 3.25
CA LYS A 170 1.26 -3.12 4.16
C LYS A 170 0.92 -2.33 5.40
N GLU A 171 1.87 -1.54 5.88
CA GLU A 171 1.74 -0.66 7.04
C GLU A 171 2.36 0.71 6.73
N PRO A 172 1.87 1.80 7.35
CA PRO A 172 2.49 3.11 7.24
C PRO A 172 3.92 3.10 7.76
N ILE A 173 4.82 3.80 7.06
CA ILE A 173 6.24 3.90 7.41
C ILE A 173 6.50 5.31 7.92
N GLU A 174 6.92 5.44 9.17
CA GLU A 174 7.31 6.72 9.76
C GLU A 174 8.64 7.20 9.18
N ILE A 175 8.64 8.43 8.69
CA ILE A 175 9.80 9.12 8.12
C ILE A 175 10.08 10.32 9.00
N VAL A 176 11.26 10.33 9.63
CA VAL A 176 11.66 11.43 10.51
C VAL A 176 12.48 12.47 9.75
N PRO A 177 12.50 13.74 10.22
CA PRO A 177 13.26 14.80 9.58
C PRO A 177 14.76 14.52 9.54
N CYS A 178 15.44 15.11 8.57
CA CYS A 178 16.90 15.11 8.44
C CYS A 178 17.57 13.74 8.23
N VAL A 179 16.81 12.67 8.02
CA VAL A 179 17.32 11.36 7.60
C VAL A 179 17.11 11.18 6.10
N ILE A 180 18.06 10.54 5.41
CA ILE A 180 17.98 10.27 3.97
C ILE A 180 17.44 8.86 3.76
N TYR A 181 16.32 8.77 3.06
CA TYR A 181 15.68 7.51 2.67
C TYR A 181 15.81 7.29 1.17
N THR A 182 15.74 6.04 0.73
CA THR A 182 15.66 5.65 -0.68
C THR A 182 14.32 5.02 -0.93
N ALA A 183 13.51 5.63 -1.80
CA ALA A 183 12.32 5.02 -2.36
C ALA A 183 12.73 4.14 -3.55
N CYS A 184 12.26 2.89 -3.57
CA CYS A 184 12.55 1.93 -4.62
C CYS A 184 11.23 1.38 -5.20
N ALA A 185 11.20 1.21 -6.52
CA ALA A 185 10.13 0.51 -7.22
C ALA A 185 10.73 -0.37 -8.33
N THR A 186 10.55 -1.68 -8.21
CA THR A 186 11.03 -2.65 -9.22
C THR A 186 9.83 -3.15 -10.00
N LEU A 187 9.58 -2.56 -11.17
CA LEU A 187 8.43 -2.88 -12.01
C LEU A 187 8.76 -4.03 -12.99
N LYS A 188 7.75 -4.85 -13.25
CA LYS A 188 7.72 -5.85 -14.32
C LYS A 188 6.42 -5.65 -15.11
N GLY A 189 6.58 -5.26 -16.37
CA GLY A 189 5.49 -4.96 -17.29
C GLY A 189 6.03 -4.36 -18.59
N PRO A 190 5.15 -3.91 -19.50
CA PRO A 190 5.54 -3.25 -20.75
C PRO A 190 6.16 -1.87 -20.48
N ASP A 191 6.50 -1.12 -21.54
CA ASP A 191 7.01 0.24 -21.38
C ASP A 191 5.93 1.17 -20.79
N SER A 192 6.37 2.11 -19.94
CA SER A 192 5.53 3.07 -19.24
C SER A 192 5.77 4.51 -19.72
N HIS A 193 4.86 5.40 -19.29
CA HIS A 193 5.16 6.84 -19.22
C HIS A 193 6.24 7.10 -18.17
N TYR A 194 6.87 8.27 -18.20
CA TYR A 194 7.77 8.73 -17.14
C TYR A 194 7.66 10.24 -16.94
N GLY A 195 8.10 10.70 -15.79
CA GLY A 195 8.08 12.12 -15.46
C GLY A 195 9.34 12.82 -15.93
N THR A 196 9.20 14.10 -16.28
CA THR A 196 10.31 14.99 -16.63
C THR A 196 10.18 16.33 -15.91
N LYS A 197 11.24 17.13 -15.97
CA LYS A 197 11.34 18.43 -15.26
C LYS A 197 11.11 18.27 -13.76
N GLY A 198 11.77 17.28 -13.19
CA GLY A 198 11.64 16.96 -11.78
C GLY A 198 12.18 18.05 -10.86
N LEU A 199 11.48 18.22 -9.74
CA LEU A 199 11.74 19.24 -8.73
C LEU A 199 12.57 18.65 -7.60
N ARG A 200 13.73 19.26 -7.34
CA ARG A 200 14.58 18.89 -6.18
C ARG A 200 13.86 19.09 -4.84
N ARG A 201 12.94 20.05 -4.75
CA ARG A 201 12.22 20.37 -3.52
C ARG A 201 10.75 20.58 -3.83
N VAL A 202 9.89 19.82 -3.16
CA VAL A 202 8.43 19.90 -3.33
C VAL A 202 7.78 20.27 -1.99
N PRO A 203 7.09 21.42 -1.90
CA PRO A 203 6.35 21.80 -0.71
C PRO A 203 5.00 21.09 -0.63
N HIS A 204 4.59 20.75 0.59
CA HIS A 204 3.24 20.39 0.95
C HIS A 204 2.78 21.26 2.12
N GLU A 205 1.63 21.92 1.99
CA GLU A 205 1.04 22.71 3.06
C GLU A 205 -0.17 21.99 3.65
N SER A 206 -0.13 21.75 4.96
CA SER A 206 -1.22 21.11 5.69
C SER A 206 -2.36 22.10 5.88
N ALA A 207 -3.47 21.92 5.17
CA ALA A 207 -4.65 22.78 5.31
C ALA A 207 -5.24 22.80 6.73
N ALA A 208 -4.97 21.76 7.54
CA ALA A 208 -5.45 21.67 8.92
C ALA A 208 -4.61 22.48 9.91
N THR A 209 -3.31 22.64 9.65
CA THR A 209 -2.36 23.23 10.60
C THR A 209 -1.65 24.48 10.07
N GLY A 210 -1.75 24.77 8.78
CA GLY A 210 -0.97 25.79 8.08
C GLY A 210 0.53 25.50 8.01
N MET A 211 0.98 24.33 8.47
CA MET A 211 2.40 23.99 8.49
C MET A 211 2.85 23.44 7.14
N SER A 212 3.99 23.91 6.66
CA SER A 212 4.65 23.37 5.47
C SER A 212 5.60 22.21 5.82
N THR A 213 5.47 21.12 5.08
CA THR A 213 6.41 20.00 5.00
C THR A 213 7.07 20.04 3.63
N TYR A 214 8.40 19.98 3.58
CA TYR A 214 9.13 19.92 2.31
C TYR A 214 9.71 18.52 2.13
N PHE A 215 9.53 17.97 0.93
CA PHE A 215 10.26 16.81 0.46
C PHE A 215 11.43 17.29 -0.38
N VAL A 216 12.63 16.81 -0.05
CA VAL A 216 13.86 17.14 -0.78
C VAL A 216 14.38 15.86 -1.41
N PHE A 217 14.56 15.86 -2.73
CA PHE A 217 14.99 14.71 -3.52
C PHE A 217 16.48 14.78 -3.85
N PHE A 218 17.11 13.62 -3.87
CA PHE A 218 18.53 13.44 -4.15
C PHE A 218 18.73 12.26 -5.10
N SER A 219 19.80 12.29 -5.88
CA SER A 219 20.16 11.17 -6.74
C SER A 219 20.47 9.92 -5.91
N ALA A 220 19.91 8.78 -6.29
CA ALA A 220 20.29 7.49 -5.72
C ALA A 220 21.51 6.94 -6.50
N PRO A 221 22.64 6.66 -5.84
CA PRO A 221 23.82 6.12 -6.51
C PRO A 221 23.59 4.66 -6.95
N GLY A 222 24.23 4.27 -8.05
CA GLY A 222 24.22 2.91 -8.56
C GLY A 222 23.01 2.58 -9.44
N ASN A 223 22.56 1.32 -9.39
CA ASN A 223 21.54 0.78 -10.27
C ASN A 223 20.14 1.32 -9.91
N ASN A 224 19.69 2.35 -10.64
CA ASN A 224 18.46 3.11 -10.39
C ASN A 224 17.51 3.16 -11.63
N ASN A 225 17.75 2.28 -12.61
CA ASN A 225 17.02 2.20 -13.89
C ASN A 225 17.02 3.52 -14.70
N GLY A 226 17.93 4.46 -14.42
CA GLY A 226 17.95 5.78 -15.03
C GLY A 226 17.13 6.84 -14.28
N THR A 227 16.36 6.47 -13.26
CA THR A 227 15.58 7.42 -12.47
C THR A 227 16.50 8.41 -11.75
N SER A 228 16.25 9.69 -11.92
CA SER A 228 17.02 10.81 -11.39
C SER A 228 16.11 11.84 -10.70
N ILE A 229 16.69 12.96 -10.27
CA ILE A 229 15.89 14.08 -9.74
C ILE A 229 15.04 14.66 -10.87
N GLU A 230 15.60 14.72 -12.07
CA GLU A 230 15.05 15.38 -13.25
C GLU A 230 14.02 14.52 -14.00
N ASP A 231 14.24 13.19 -14.06
CA ASP A 231 13.47 12.29 -14.92
C ASP A 231 13.22 10.91 -14.29
N GLY A 232 12.18 10.21 -14.75
CA GLY A 232 11.97 8.78 -14.51
C GLY A 232 10.70 8.44 -13.73
N GLN A 233 10.80 7.40 -12.90
CA GLN A 233 9.67 6.83 -12.15
C GLN A 233 9.58 7.35 -10.71
N ILE A 234 8.59 6.83 -9.97
CA ILE A 234 8.24 7.28 -8.62
C ILE A 234 7.86 8.77 -8.63
N PRO A 235 6.83 9.16 -9.42
CA PRO A 235 6.33 10.53 -9.44
C PRO A 235 5.78 10.99 -8.10
N GLU A 236 5.07 10.09 -7.39
CA GLU A 236 4.31 10.49 -6.19
C GLU A 236 4.70 9.73 -4.94
N ILE A 237 4.77 10.48 -3.83
CA ILE A 237 4.81 9.94 -2.47
C ILE A 237 3.47 10.22 -1.83
N ILE A 238 2.85 9.19 -1.26
CA ILE A 238 1.53 9.23 -0.62
C ILE A 238 1.73 9.08 0.88
N PHE A 239 1.23 10.03 1.67
CA PHE A 239 1.56 10.13 3.09
C PHE A 239 0.48 10.81 3.93
N TYR A 240 0.66 10.77 5.24
CA TYR A 240 -0.09 11.52 6.24
C TYR A 240 0.88 12.43 7.02
N THR A 241 0.38 13.59 7.45
CA THR A 241 1.08 14.58 8.31
C THR A 241 0.53 14.60 9.72
#